data_AF-A0A1F3SPN9-F1
#
_entry.id   AF-A0A1F3SPN9-F1
#
_cell.length_a   1.000
_cell.length_b   1.000
_cell.length_c   1.000
_cell.angle_alpha   90.00
_cell.angle_beta   90.00
_cell.angle_gamma   90.00
#
_symmetry.space_group_name_H-M   'P 1'
#
loop_
_entity.id
_entity.type
_entity.pdbx_description
1 polymer ?
#
loop_
_entity_poly.entity_id
_entity_poly.type
_entity_poly.pdbx_seq_one_letter_code
_entity_poly.pdbx_strand_id
1 'polypeptide(L)'
;MRTFFLSITLVLFSSTAFAWGSIEQVVWHYPHISFSHELHVEGLNTDCKVCHSDFKKPGMTQCNTCHVTVGTGCADHNDCKCFMCHVEKRRPK
;
A
#
# COMPACT_ATOMS: atom_id res chain seq x y z
N MET A 1 36.58 -25.94 25.43
CA MET A 1 36.60 -25.20 24.16
C MET A 1 35.58 -25.70 23.14
N ARG A 2 35.50 -27.00 22.83
CA ARG A 2 34.62 -27.53 21.76
C ARG A 2 33.11 -27.20 21.93
N THR A 3 32.60 -27.27 23.16
CA THR A 3 31.20 -26.93 23.48
C THR A 3 30.92 -25.44 23.37
N PHE A 4 31.91 -24.59 23.69
CA PHE A 4 31.79 -23.14 23.63
C PHE A 4 31.68 -22.63 22.18
N PHE A 5 32.43 -23.22 21.26
CA PHE A 5 32.32 -22.93 19.83
C PHE A 5 30.98 -23.37 19.24
N LEU A 6 30.44 -24.52 19.67
CA LEU A 6 29.13 -25.01 19.22
C LEU A 6 27.96 -24.12 19.68
N SER A 7 28.04 -23.58 20.89
CA SER A 7 27.02 -22.63 21.37
C SER A 7 27.04 -21.31 20.60
N ILE A 8 28.23 -20.81 20.24
CA ILE A 8 28.34 -19.57 19.46
C ILE A 8 27.79 -19.75 18.05
N THR A 9 28.12 -20.86 17.39
CA THR A 9 27.62 -21.13 16.03
C THR A 9 26.10 -21.31 16.01
N LEU A 10 25.51 -21.95 17.02
CA LEU A 10 24.06 -22.11 17.15
C LEU A 10 23.34 -20.76 17.30
N VAL A 11 23.87 -19.87 18.16
CA VAL A 11 23.28 -18.54 18.38
C VAL A 11 23.38 -17.67 17.12
N LEU A 12 24.52 -17.70 16.44
CA LEU A 12 24.70 -16.95 15.19
C LEU A 12 23.75 -17.45 14.09
N PHE A 13 23.60 -18.77 13.94
CA PHE A 13 22.70 -19.37 12.95
C PHE A 13 21.22 -19.09 13.24
N SER A 14 20.80 -19.13 14.52
CA SER A 14 19.43 -18.78 14.91
C SER A 14 19.11 -17.31 14.65
N SER A 15 20.09 -16.41 14.80
CA SER A 15 19.90 -14.97 14.64
C SER A 15 19.71 -14.58 13.17
N THR A 16 20.47 -15.19 12.26
CA THR A 16 20.32 -14.92 10.81
C THR A 16 19.02 -15.47 10.24
N ALA A 17 18.56 -16.63 10.72
CA ALA A 17 17.27 -17.20 10.32
C ALA A 17 16.09 -16.31 10.73
N PHE A 18 16.12 -15.72 11.93
CA PHE A 18 15.08 -14.80 12.42
C PHE A 18 15.06 -13.48 11.63
N ALA A 19 16.23 -12.96 11.25
CA ALA A 19 16.34 -11.76 10.43
C ALA A 19 15.72 -11.96 9.03
N TRP A 20 15.90 -13.14 8.41
CA TRP A 20 15.34 -13.43 7.09
C TRP A 20 13.81 -13.49 7.09
N GLY A 21 13.20 -14.17 8.07
CA GLY A 21 11.74 -14.24 8.20
C GLY A 21 11.06 -12.88 8.46
N SER A 22 11.80 -11.94 9.05
CA SER A 22 11.30 -10.60 9.34
C SER A 22 11.26 -9.68 8.10
N ILE A 23 12.14 -9.91 7.12
CA ILE A 23 12.24 -9.07 5.92
C ILE A 23 11.08 -9.32 4.94
N GLU A 24 10.61 -10.56 4.81
CA GLU A 24 9.50 -10.90 3.90
C GLU A 24 8.17 -10.25 4.30
N GLN A 25 7.95 -9.94 5.58
CA GLN A 25 6.68 -9.35 6.03
C GLN A 25 6.51 -7.87 5.61
N VAL A 26 7.60 -7.13 5.36
CA VAL A 26 7.53 -5.67 5.12
C VAL A 26 7.25 -5.33 3.65
N VAL A 27 7.62 -6.19 2.71
CA VAL A 27 7.60 -5.86 1.27
C VAL A 27 6.23 -6.07 0.60
N TRP A 28 5.34 -6.88 1.19
CA TRP A 28 4.11 -7.34 0.51
C TRP A 28 2.78 -6.72 1.00
N HIS A 29 2.80 -5.78 1.96
CA HIS A 29 1.58 -5.47 2.72
C HIS A 29 0.61 -4.44 2.10
N TYR A 30 0.94 -3.80 0.97
CA TYR A 30 -0.03 -2.91 0.31
C TYR A 30 -0.72 -3.60 -0.87
N PRO A 31 -1.98 -4.06 -0.70
CA PRO A 31 -2.73 -4.65 -1.79
C PRO A 31 -2.97 -3.63 -2.91
N HIS A 32 -3.27 -4.12 -4.11
CA HIS A 32 -3.57 -3.27 -5.26
C HIS A 32 -4.75 -2.31 -4.98
N ILE A 33 -4.74 -1.16 -5.65
CA ILE A 33 -5.84 -0.20 -5.53
C ILE A 33 -7.00 -0.64 -6.41
N SER A 34 -8.18 -0.80 -5.80
CA SER A 34 -9.42 -1.11 -6.52
C SER A 34 -10.15 0.18 -6.85
N PHE A 35 -10.02 0.65 -8.10
CA PHE A 35 -10.65 1.89 -8.56
C PHE A 35 -12.01 1.60 -9.23
N SER A 36 -13.05 2.39 -8.91
CA SER A 36 -14.36 2.33 -9.56
C SER A 36 -14.63 3.63 -10.32
N HIS A 37 -14.75 3.55 -11.65
CA HIS A 37 -15.04 4.74 -12.48
C HIS A 37 -16.48 5.25 -12.26
N GLU A 38 -17.43 4.33 -12.07
CA GLU A 38 -18.85 4.61 -11.81
C GLU A 38 -19.05 5.48 -10.57
N LEU A 39 -18.40 5.14 -9.45
CA LEU A 39 -18.50 5.93 -8.21
C LEU A 39 -17.99 7.35 -8.37
N HIS A 40 -16.95 7.55 -9.19
CA HIS A 40 -16.32 8.85 -9.36
C HIS A 40 -17.01 9.73 -10.41
N VAL A 41 -17.57 9.13 -11.46
CA VAL A 41 -18.23 9.87 -12.55
C VAL A 41 -19.73 9.95 -12.33
N GLU A 42 -20.42 8.82 -12.17
CA GLU A 42 -21.88 8.79 -12.05
C GLU A 42 -22.32 9.21 -10.64
N GLY A 43 -21.64 8.70 -9.61
CA GLY A 43 -21.98 8.99 -8.22
C GLY A 43 -21.74 10.43 -7.80
N LEU A 44 -20.75 11.11 -8.40
CA LEU A 44 -20.35 12.49 -8.07
C LEU A 44 -20.61 13.50 -9.19
N ASN A 45 -21.09 13.05 -10.35
CA ASN A 45 -21.27 13.86 -11.56
C ASN A 45 -20.00 14.64 -11.96
N THR A 46 -18.83 13.98 -11.87
CA THR A 46 -17.52 14.59 -12.14
C THR A 46 -17.19 14.53 -13.64
N ASP A 47 -16.72 15.65 -14.21
CA ASP A 47 -16.30 15.70 -15.61
C ASP A 47 -15.02 14.86 -15.85
N CYS A 48 -14.97 14.17 -16.99
CA CYS A 48 -13.84 13.32 -17.39
C CYS A 48 -12.49 14.05 -17.36
N LYS A 49 -12.47 15.35 -17.69
CA LYS A 49 -11.26 16.18 -17.75
C LYS A 49 -10.64 16.43 -16.38
N VAL A 50 -11.41 16.27 -15.30
CA VAL A 50 -10.89 16.38 -13.93
C VAL A 50 -9.81 15.34 -13.68
N CYS A 51 -9.90 14.17 -14.31
CA CYS A 51 -8.90 13.12 -14.23
C CYS A 51 -8.06 12.96 -15.52
N HIS A 52 -8.62 13.28 -16.67
CA HIS A 52 -8.01 13.07 -17.98
C HIS A 52 -7.82 14.38 -18.75
N SER A 53 -6.73 15.11 -18.47
CA SER A 53 -6.40 16.34 -19.22
C SER A 53 -6.16 16.07 -20.72
N ASP A 54 -5.47 14.97 -21.04
CA ASP A 54 -5.09 14.57 -22.40
C ASP A 54 -5.46 13.11 -22.72
N PHE A 55 -6.55 12.59 -22.13
CA PHE A 55 -6.93 11.15 -22.21
C PHE A 55 -5.85 10.16 -21.75
N LYS A 56 -4.78 10.64 -21.11
CA LYS A 56 -3.75 9.81 -20.50
C LYS A 56 -4.22 9.28 -19.15
N LYS A 57 -3.69 8.13 -18.75
CA LYS A 57 -3.94 7.56 -17.42
C LYS A 57 -3.47 8.55 -16.35
N PRO A 58 -4.33 8.94 -15.39
CA PRO A 58 -3.95 9.83 -14.29
C PRO A 58 -2.90 9.17 -13.38
N GLY A 59 -2.00 9.99 -12.85
CA GLY A 59 -1.08 9.58 -11.80
C GLY A 59 -1.73 9.64 -10.41
N MET A 60 -1.05 9.07 -9.40
CA MET A 60 -1.55 9.04 -8.02
C MET A 60 -1.79 10.44 -7.43
N THR A 61 -0.99 11.43 -7.85
CA THR A 61 -1.15 12.83 -7.44
C THR A 61 -2.53 13.36 -7.78
N GLN A 62 -3.06 13.04 -8.97
CA GLN A 62 -4.41 13.48 -9.40
C GLN A 62 -5.49 12.97 -8.45
N CYS A 63 -5.40 11.70 -8.05
CA CYS A 63 -6.31 11.09 -7.08
C CYS A 63 -6.25 11.82 -5.74
N ASN A 64 -5.06 11.93 -5.14
CA ASN A 64 -4.94 12.48 -3.79
C ASN A 64 -5.23 13.98 -3.74
N THR A 65 -4.93 14.76 -4.79
CA THR A 65 -5.31 16.18 -4.86
C THR A 65 -6.82 16.35 -4.68
N CYS A 66 -7.64 15.58 -5.43
CA CYS A 66 -9.08 15.65 -5.28
C CYS A 66 -9.55 15.13 -3.91
N HIS A 67 -9.02 13.99 -3.47
CA HIS A 67 -9.40 13.40 -2.19
C HIS A 67 -9.08 14.33 -1.00
N VAL A 68 -7.97 15.05 -1.03
CA VAL A 68 -7.64 16.09 -0.03
C VAL A 68 -8.66 17.22 -0.08
N THR A 69 -9.00 17.71 -1.28
CA THR A 69 -10.01 18.78 -1.45
C THR A 69 -11.38 18.40 -0.87
N VAL A 70 -11.81 17.15 -1.03
CA VAL A 70 -13.12 16.68 -0.53
C VAL A 70 -13.04 16.01 0.85
N GLY A 71 -11.90 16.07 1.53
CA GLY A 71 -11.73 15.57 2.91
C GLY A 71 -11.71 14.03 3.06
N THR A 72 -11.51 13.30 1.97
CA THR A 72 -11.40 11.81 1.97
C THR A 72 -9.96 11.33 1.77
N GLY A 73 -9.03 12.24 1.50
CA GLY A 73 -7.60 12.01 1.29
C GLY A 73 -6.75 12.58 2.40
N CYS A 74 -5.44 12.60 2.16
CA CYS A 74 -4.45 12.86 3.21
C CYS A 74 -3.42 13.86 2.67
N ALA A 75 -3.20 14.96 3.37
CA ALA A 75 -2.24 16.00 2.96
C ALA A 75 -0.79 15.56 3.20
N ASP A 76 -0.57 14.67 4.17
CA ASP A 76 0.71 14.07 4.50
C ASP A 76 0.59 12.55 4.65
N HIS A 77 1.75 11.89 4.64
CA HIS A 77 1.91 10.44 4.67
C HIS A 77 1.70 9.83 6.06
N ASN A 78 1.71 10.66 7.12
CA ASN A 78 1.68 10.19 8.50
C ASN A 78 0.25 9.98 9.00
N ASP A 79 -0.73 10.67 8.42
CA ASP A 79 -2.16 10.48 8.70
C ASP A 79 -2.90 9.74 7.56
N CYS A 80 -2.14 9.02 6.73
CA CYS A 80 -2.66 8.39 5.52
C CYS A 80 -3.57 7.19 5.81
N LYS A 81 -4.86 7.29 5.47
CA LYS A 81 -5.80 6.15 5.41
C LYS A 81 -5.54 5.28 4.17
N CYS A 82 -4.31 4.80 3.96
CA CYS A 82 -3.87 4.03 2.79
C CYS A 82 -4.83 2.87 2.46
N PHE A 83 -5.35 2.18 3.48
CA PHE A 83 -6.26 1.05 3.35
C PHE A 83 -7.63 1.37 2.73
N MET A 84 -8.01 2.66 2.62
CA MET A 84 -9.23 3.07 1.93
C MET A 84 -9.12 2.87 0.40
N CYS A 85 -7.90 2.98 -0.13
CA CYS A 85 -7.62 2.77 -1.55
C CYS A 85 -7.04 1.37 -1.79
N HIS A 86 -6.11 0.96 -0.92
CA HIS A 86 -5.47 -0.35 -0.92
C HIS A 86 -6.38 -1.39 -0.26
N VAL A 87 -7.43 -1.79 -0.97
CA VAL A 87 -8.35 -2.84 -0.52
C VAL A 87 -7.85 -4.19 -1.02
N GLU A 88 -7.57 -5.12 -0.11
CA GLU A 88 -7.30 -6.51 -0.50
C GLU A 88 -8.53 -7.06 -1.23
N LYS A 89 -8.32 -7.60 -2.44
CA LYS A 89 -9.35 -8.23 -3.28
C LYS A 89 -10.30 -9.01 -2.38
N ARG A 90 -11.53 -8.55 -2.19
CA ARG A 90 -12.56 -9.36 -1.53
C ARG A 90 -12.64 -10.66 -2.32
N ARG A 91 -12.18 -11.77 -1.73
CA ARG A 91 -12.42 -13.10 -2.31
C ARG A 91 -13.94 -13.22 -2.49
N PRO A 92 -14.45 -13.55 -3.69
CA PRO A 92 -15.84 -13.96 -3.80
C PRO A 92 -16.05 -15.17 -2.88
N LYS A 93 -17.07 -15.11 -2.03
CA LYS A 93 -17.57 -16.29 -1.30
C LYS A 93 -18.36 -17.17 -2.26
#